data_AF-F7NN79-F1
#
_entry.id   AF-F7NN79-F1
#
_cell.length_a   1.000
_cell.length_b   1.000
_cell.length_c   1.000
_cell.angle_alpha   90.00
_cell.angle_beta   90.00
_cell.angle_gamma   90.00
#
_symmetry.space_group_name_H-M   'P 1'
#
loop_
_entity.id
_entity.type
_entity.pdbx_description
1 polymer ?
#
loop_
_entity_poly.entity_id
_entity_poly.type
_entity_poly.pdbx_seq_one_letter_code
_entity_poly.pdbx_strand_id
1 'polypeptide(L)'
;TIQAHQNLTVNTGSITNQFGLITGGEVNLTADDTLANISGLISGDNVTITAGSILNQTATQTDSYQKETSPTLSNLPGRFGLASPKQEPSGKQELEQTHLLDTAGIIATG
;
A
#
# COMPACT_ATOMS: atom_id res chain seq x y z
N THR A 1 8.32 -0.77 14.19
CA THR A 1 9.70 -1.00 13.73
C THR A 1 10.60 -1.20 14.91
N ILE A 2 11.43 -2.24 14.87
CA ILE A 2 12.51 -2.52 15.80
C ILE A 2 13.81 -2.39 15.01
N GLN A 3 14.74 -1.56 15.45
CA GLN A 3 16.01 -1.35 14.77
C GLN A 3 17.17 -1.21 15.75
N ALA A 4 18.32 -1.77 15.39
CA ALA A 4 19.59 -1.54 16.08
C ALA A 4 20.68 -1.13 15.09
N HIS A 5 21.61 -0.26 15.49
CA HIS A 5 22.68 0.20 14.60
C HIS A 5 23.77 -0.86 14.32
N GLN A 6 24.03 -1.74 15.29
CA GLN A 6 25.03 -2.81 15.15
C GLN A 6 24.37 -4.16 15.44
N ASN A 7 24.15 -4.50 16.71
CA ASN A 7 23.62 -5.83 17.07
C ASN A 7 22.23 -5.72 17.69
N LEU A 8 21.30 -6.54 17.20
CA LEU A 8 19.98 -6.77 17.76
C LEU A 8 19.91 -8.20 18.28
N THR A 9 19.78 -8.36 19.60
CA THR A 9 19.57 -9.67 20.24
C THR A 9 18.24 -9.69 20.96
N VAL A 10 17.39 -10.65 20.60
CA VAL A 10 16.09 -10.87 21.24
C VAL A 10 16.02 -12.31 21.73
N ASN A 11 15.70 -12.49 23.00
CA ASN A 11 15.44 -13.80 23.59
C ASN A 11 14.12 -13.72 24.36
N THR A 12 13.14 -14.50 23.93
CA THR A 12 11.76 -14.47 24.44
C THR A 12 11.05 -15.80 24.16
N GLY A 13 9.88 -16.02 24.75
CA GLY A 13 9.07 -17.21 24.46
C GLY A 13 8.57 -17.23 23.00
N SER A 14 8.04 -16.11 22.51
CA SER A 14 7.54 -15.99 21.13
C SER A 14 7.84 -14.60 20.56
N ILE A 15 8.07 -14.55 19.25
CA ILE A 15 8.31 -13.32 18.48
C ILE A 15 7.20 -13.18 17.45
N THR A 16 6.53 -12.04 17.38
CA THR A 16 5.55 -11.73 16.33
C THR A 16 5.91 -10.43 15.66
N ASN A 17 6.22 -10.49 14.36
CA ASN A 17 6.45 -9.36 13.48
C ASN A 17 5.34 -9.28 12.44
N GLN A 18 4.29 -8.51 12.72
CA GLN A 18 3.16 -8.35 11.82
C GLN A 18 3.18 -6.96 11.16
N PHE A 19 3.24 -6.90 9.81
CA PHE A 19 3.41 -5.68 9.02
C PHE A 19 4.59 -4.78 9.47
N GLY A 20 5.53 -5.35 10.23
CA GLY A 20 6.60 -4.61 10.89
C GLY A 20 7.95 -4.81 10.22
N LEU A 21 8.90 -3.95 10.61
CA LEU A 21 10.31 -4.03 10.22
C LEU A 21 11.14 -4.34 11.46
N ILE A 22 11.94 -5.41 11.41
CA ILE A 22 12.98 -5.75 12.38
C ILE A 22 14.32 -5.70 11.63
N THR A 23 15.24 -4.83 12.06
CA THR A 23 16.53 -4.70 11.39
C THR A 23 17.72 -4.37 12.29
N GLY A 24 18.91 -4.73 11.83
CA GLY A 24 20.19 -4.35 12.43
C GLY A 24 21.36 -4.82 11.58
N GLY A 25 22.60 -4.54 11.99
CA GLY A 25 23.78 -5.13 11.34
C GLY A 25 23.80 -6.65 11.57
N GLU A 26 23.86 -7.08 12.83
CA GLU A 26 23.70 -8.47 13.25
C GLU A 26 22.37 -8.66 13.97
N VAL A 27 21.51 -9.56 13.48
CA VAL A 27 20.18 -9.84 14.04
C VAL A 27 20.15 -11.27 14.56
N ASN A 28 20.07 -11.43 15.88
CA ASN A 28 19.98 -12.71 16.57
C ASN A 28 18.62 -12.80 17.29
N LEU A 29 17.70 -13.59 16.73
CA LEU A 29 16.35 -13.79 17.27
C LEU A 29 16.19 -15.21 17.81
N THR A 30 15.91 -15.33 19.10
CA THR A 30 15.62 -16.59 19.76
C THR A 30 14.19 -16.55 20.31
N ALA A 31 13.37 -17.50 19.85
CA ALA A 31 12.03 -17.77 20.35
C ALA A 31 11.96 -19.21 20.89
N ASP A 32 11.51 -19.42 22.12
CA ASP A 32 11.38 -20.80 22.65
C ASP A 32 10.31 -21.59 21.89
N ASP A 33 9.18 -20.94 21.59
CA ASP A 33 8.03 -21.54 20.91
C ASP A 33 7.99 -21.09 19.45
N THR A 34 7.47 -19.90 19.17
CA THR A 34 7.15 -19.50 17.79
C THR A 34 7.74 -18.14 17.43
N LEU A 35 8.38 -18.06 16.25
CA LEU A 35 8.64 -16.80 15.55
C LEU A 35 7.68 -16.69 14.36
N ALA A 36 6.74 -15.74 14.44
CA ALA A 36 5.79 -15.43 13.39
C ALA A 36 6.15 -14.12 12.69
N ASN A 37 6.52 -14.18 11.42
CA ASN A 37 6.70 -13.04 10.54
C ASN A 37 5.54 -12.98 9.53
N ILE A 38 4.58 -12.08 9.77
CA ILE A 38 3.31 -12.00 9.04
C ILE A 38 3.26 -10.67 8.28
N SER A 39 3.51 -10.68 6.98
CA SER A 39 3.72 -9.45 6.16
C SER A 39 4.78 -8.51 6.74
N GLY A 40 5.67 -9.01 7.59
CA GLY A 40 6.78 -8.26 8.15
C GLY A 40 8.07 -8.49 7.38
N LEU A 41 9.06 -7.63 7.62
CA LEU A 41 10.43 -7.76 7.13
C LEU A 41 11.39 -7.93 8.33
N ILE A 42 12.22 -8.97 8.27
CA ILE A 42 13.37 -9.17 9.17
C ILE A 42 14.62 -9.15 8.31
N SER A 43 15.55 -8.23 8.57
CA SER A 43 16.70 -8.00 7.69
C SER A 43 17.93 -7.47 8.46
N GLY A 44 19.11 -7.90 8.05
CA GLY A 44 20.39 -7.36 8.53
C GLY A 44 21.55 -7.88 7.69
N ASP A 45 22.77 -7.43 7.99
CA ASP A 45 23.98 -7.94 7.34
C ASP A 45 24.18 -9.43 7.65
N ASN A 46 23.86 -9.83 8.89
CA ASN A 46 23.80 -11.23 9.32
C ASN A 46 22.51 -11.47 10.12
N VAL A 47 21.78 -12.55 9.82
CA VAL A 47 20.53 -12.89 10.49
C VAL A 47 20.56 -14.34 10.96
N THR A 48 20.49 -14.53 12.27
CA THR A 48 20.34 -15.85 12.92
C THR A 48 18.97 -15.91 13.59
N ILE A 49 18.20 -16.94 13.25
CA ILE A 49 16.89 -17.20 13.85
C ILE A 49 16.90 -18.60 14.45
N THR A 50 16.59 -18.70 15.73
CA THR A 50 16.33 -19.96 16.42
C THR A 50 14.92 -19.92 16.98
N ALA A 51 14.07 -20.85 16.56
CA ALA A 51 12.72 -20.96 17.08
C ALA A 51 12.26 -22.42 17.15
N GLY A 52 11.34 -22.75 18.07
CA GLY A 52 10.64 -24.03 18.04
C GLY A 52 9.85 -24.20 16.74
N SER A 53 9.21 -23.13 16.27
CA SER A 53 8.51 -23.06 14.99
C SER A 53 8.71 -21.68 14.34
N ILE A 54 8.88 -21.67 13.01
CA ILE A 54 8.98 -20.45 12.21
C ILE A 54 7.78 -20.38 11.29
N LEU A 55 6.99 -19.32 11.45
CA LEU A 55 5.85 -19.00 10.61
C LEU A 55 6.19 -17.79 9.76
N ASN A 56 6.26 -17.95 8.43
CA ASN A 56 6.40 -16.84 7.49
C ASN A 56 5.19 -16.80 6.57
N GLN A 57 4.37 -15.76 6.69
CA GLN A 57 3.10 -15.65 5.97
C GLN A 57 2.89 -14.25 5.44
N THR A 58 2.12 -14.13 4.36
CA THR A 58 1.60 -12.85 3.89
C THR A 58 0.15 -12.73 4.31
N ALA A 59 -0.21 -11.60 4.90
CA ALA A 59 -1.57 -11.18 5.20
C ALA A 59 -1.96 -9.95 4.37
N THR A 60 -3.20 -9.94 3.89
CA THR A 60 -3.80 -8.80 3.19
C THR A 60 -4.21 -7.72 4.18
N GLN A 61 -3.78 -6.48 3.97
CA GLN A 61 -4.28 -5.32 4.69
C GLN A 61 -5.40 -4.66 3.88
N THR A 62 -6.57 -4.50 4.49
CA THR A 62 -7.72 -3.81 3.86
C THR A 62 -7.90 -2.45 4.51
N ASP A 63 -7.55 -1.39 3.81
CA ASP A 63 -7.80 -0.02 4.26
C ASP A 63 -9.18 0.45 3.78
N SER A 64 -10.02 0.93 4.71
CA SER A 64 -11.32 1.52 4.39
C SER A 64 -11.22 3.04 4.31
N TYR A 65 -11.36 3.60 3.11
CA TYR A 65 -11.39 5.05 2.90
C TYR A 65 -12.81 5.57 3.04
N GLN A 66 -13.08 6.39 4.06
CA GLN A 66 -14.31 7.16 4.14
C GLN A 66 -14.08 8.51 3.46
N LYS A 67 -14.81 8.76 2.37
CA LYS A 67 -14.83 10.08 1.74
C LYS A 67 -15.66 11.02 2.62
N GLU A 68 -15.00 11.93 3.33
CA GLU A 68 -15.65 13.04 4.01
C GLU A 68 -16.47 13.85 2.98
N THR A 69 -17.80 13.73 3.03
CA THR A 69 -18.68 14.61 2.26
C THR A 69 -18.91 15.86 3.09
N SER A 70 -18.26 16.96 2.70
CA SER A 70 -18.57 18.28 3.24
C SER A 70 -20.08 18.54 3.13
N PRO A 71 -20.75 19.01 4.19
CA PRO A 71 -22.17 19.32 4.11
C PRO A 71 -22.39 20.36 3.01
N THR A 72 -23.28 20.05 2.08
CA THR A 72 -23.72 21.03 1.09
C THR A 72 -24.36 22.20 1.85
N LEU A 73 -23.90 23.42 1.59
CA LEU A 73 -24.52 24.66 2.05
C LEU A 73 -25.89 24.80 1.35
N SER A 74 -26.87 23.98 1.73
CA SER A 74 -28.20 23.99 1.14
C SER A 74 -29.13 25.05 1.76
N ASN A 75 -28.69 25.79 2.78
CA ASN A 75 -29.53 26.76 3.48
C ASN A 75 -28.79 28.08 3.75
N LEU A 76 -28.63 28.91 2.72
CA LEU A 76 -28.43 30.36 2.90
C LEU A 76 -29.36 31.10 1.93
N PRO A 77 -30.39 31.82 2.42
CA PRO A 77 -31.20 32.68 1.56
C PRO A 77 -30.33 33.81 1.00
N GLY A 78 -30.40 33.99 -0.32
CA GLY A 78 -29.38 34.67 -1.12
C GLY A 78 -29.11 36.13 -0.77
N ARG A 79 -27.86 36.56 -1.02
CA ARG A 79 -27.49 37.95 -1.34
C ARG A 79 -26.03 38.03 -1.81
N PHE A 80 -25.87 38.50 -3.05
CA PHE A 80 -24.71 39.19 -3.66
C PHE A 80 -23.37 38.44 -3.82
N GLY A 81 -22.96 38.25 -5.07
CA GLY A 81 -21.67 37.68 -5.45
C GLY A 81 -20.56 38.70 -5.67
N LEU A 82 -19.31 38.22 -5.71
CA LEU A 82 -18.13 38.85 -6.33
C LEU A 82 -17.10 37.75 -6.68
N ALA A 83 -16.77 37.67 -7.98
CA ALA A 83 -15.59 37.10 -8.66
C ALA A 83 -14.95 35.75 -8.22
N SER A 84 -14.99 34.78 -9.13
CA SER A 84 -14.15 33.57 -9.11
C SER A 84 -12.71 33.88 -9.54
N PRO A 85 -11.65 33.49 -8.80
CA PRO A 85 -10.32 33.39 -9.38
C PRO A 85 -10.22 32.14 -10.27
N LYS A 86 -9.73 32.37 -11.49
CA LYS A 86 -9.47 31.41 -12.57
C LYS A 86 -8.43 30.38 -12.11
N GLN A 87 -8.81 29.10 -12.02
CA GLN A 87 -7.87 28.00 -11.83
C GLN A 87 -7.66 27.29 -13.17
N GLU A 88 -6.43 27.37 -13.66
CA GLU A 88 -5.93 26.80 -14.91
C GLU A 88 -5.87 25.26 -14.80
N PRO A 89 -6.44 24.47 -15.73
CA PRO A 89 -6.32 23.02 -15.70
C PRO A 89 -4.98 22.59 -16.31
N SER A 90 -4.08 22.05 -15.48
CA SER A 90 -2.90 21.30 -15.93
C SER A 90 -3.29 19.83 -16.12
N GLY A 91 -3.03 19.29 -17.32
CA GLY A 91 -3.05 17.86 -17.60
C GLY A 91 -4.22 17.36 -18.45
N LYS A 92 -4.02 17.33 -19.76
CA LYS A 92 -4.93 16.72 -20.75
C LYS A 92 -5.01 15.20 -20.53
N GLN A 93 -6.21 14.65 -20.37
CA GLN A 93 -6.49 13.27 -20.78
C GLN A 93 -7.09 13.34 -22.18
N GLU A 94 -6.29 12.92 -23.16
CA GLU A 94 -6.67 12.83 -24.56
C GLU A 94 -7.75 11.75 -24.72
N LEU A 95 -8.89 12.15 -25.26
CA LEU A 95 -10.00 11.28 -25.62
C LEU A 95 -9.63 10.61 -26.95
N GLU A 96 -9.14 9.37 -26.89
CA GLU A 96 -8.98 8.55 -28.10
C GLU A 96 -10.38 8.19 -28.63
N GLN A 97 -10.70 8.78 -29.79
CA GLN A 97 -11.93 8.58 -30.53
C GLN A 97 -11.99 7.16 -31.10
N THR A 98 -13.05 6.43 -30.78
CA THR A 98 -13.38 5.15 -31.41
C THR A 98 -13.70 5.35 -32.89
N HIS A 99 -12.80 4.95 -33.79
CA HIS A 99 -13.13 4.78 -35.21
C HIS A 99 -13.78 3.41 -35.43
N LEU A 100 -15.06 3.44 -35.79
CA LEU A 100 -15.80 2.32 -36.35
C LEU A 100 -15.21 2.03 -37.73
N LEU A 101 -14.57 0.88 -37.90
CA LEU A 101 -14.34 0.32 -39.23
C LEU A 101 -15.56 -0.52 -39.59
N ASP A 102 -16.47 0.09 -40.33
CA ASP A 102 -17.26 -0.67 -41.30
C ASP A 102 -16.26 -1.18 -42.36
N THR A 103 -16.18 -2.49 -42.49
CA THR A 103 -15.65 -3.13 -43.69
C THR A 103 -16.67 -4.18 -44.09
N ALA A 104 -17.76 -3.72 -44.70
CA ALA A 104 -18.63 -4.60 -45.47
C ALA A 104 -18.13 -4.65 -46.92
N GLY A 105 -17.40 -5.71 -47.26
CA GLY A 105 -17.48 -6.36 -48.56
C GLY A 105 -16.68 -5.76 -49.72
N ILE A 106 -15.54 -6.38 -50.04
CA ILE A 106 -15.24 -6.75 -51.43
C ILE A 106 -14.84 -8.23 -51.47
N ILE A 107 -15.70 -8.98 -52.12
CA ILE A 107 -15.59 -10.35 -52.63
C ILE A 107 -14.54 -10.41 -53.76
N ALA A 108 -13.65 -11.41 -53.74
CA ALA A 108 -13.06 -11.96 -54.96
C ALA A 108 -12.50 -13.37 -54.70
N THR A 109 -13.14 -14.32 -55.37
CA THR A 109 -12.81 -15.73 -55.55
C THR A 109 -11.53 -15.95 -56.37
N GLY A 110 -10.81 -17.03 -56.09
CA GLY A 110 -9.75 -17.60 -56.90
C GLY A 110 -9.22 -18.87 -56.26
#